data_AF-A0AAX4P7Y8-F1
#
_entry.id   AF-A0AAX4P7Y8-F1
#
_cell.length_a   1.000
_cell.length_b   1.000
_cell.length_c   1.000
_cell.angle_alpha   90.00
_cell.angle_beta   90.00
_cell.angle_gamma   90.00
#
_symmetry.space_group_name_H-M   'P 1'
#
loop_
_entity.id
_entity.type
_entity.pdbx_description
1 polymer ?
#
loop_
_entity_poly.entity_id
_entity_poly.type
_entity_poly.pdbx_seq_one_letter_code
_entity_poly.pdbx_strand_id
1 'polypeptide(L)'
;MDKLTLDVSVQYHEDVNMKTIFDELWHIAKYPGAEHRDRETDLVLFFEGAALAALIGIASHVIYGALTKKDVKTVSSFAMMVPAGYFLLNWLRMFLGDGRYFASLGFEAGMCMGLEVYTFTMELVYLYNGVFRKDYMLHHLLCMFFSVATAYAWLRIPDLDVAYWLFVWRSNCFMLGANFFANARLVWKNNVTNLAFAVSFVVCRVYNQIPFAKLATQDFLRLLVDSVLNDEQKKEVGWKVKMGKAKLWKSHWTTALVVAWAILVVLNFYWSFKVCQVVFWKLTGKKRPEGGNKSSKKKSS
;
A
#
# COMPACT_ATOMS: atom_id res chain seq x y z
N MET A 1 -33.60 28.69 15.35
CA MET A 1 -33.11 28.75 13.96
C MET A 1 -32.02 29.81 13.91
N ASP A 2 -30.97 29.49 13.17
CA ASP A 2 -29.82 30.31 12.76
C ASP A 2 -28.75 30.65 13.79
N LYS A 3 -27.67 29.85 13.79
CA LYS A 3 -26.40 30.22 13.13
C LYS A 3 -25.39 29.06 13.21
N LEU A 4 -25.33 28.27 12.14
CA LEU A 4 -24.17 27.43 11.80
C LEU A 4 -23.15 28.36 11.12
N THR A 5 -22.36 29.07 11.93
CA THR A 5 -21.18 29.79 11.43
C THR A 5 -19.95 28.98 11.82
N LEU A 6 -19.46 28.18 10.87
CA LEU A 6 -18.15 27.55 10.89
C LEU A 6 -17.12 28.65 10.62
N ASP A 7 -16.85 29.44 11.65
CA ASP A 7 -15.81 30.44 11.64
C ASP A 7 -14.47 29.73 11.94
N VAL A 8 -13.87 29.15 10.89
CA VAL A 8 -12.50 28.63 10.91
C VAL A 8 -11.53 29.79 10.66
N SER A 9 -11.71 30.90 11.38
CA SER A 9 -10.77 32.02 11.34
C SER A 9 -9.61 31.75 12.29
N VAL A 10 -8.56 31.19 11.70
CA VAL A 10 -7.19 31.71 11.79
C VAL A 10 -6.79 32.27 13.17
N GLN A 11 -6.26 31.41 14.03
CA GLN A 11 -5.29 31.82 15.06
C GLN A 11 -4.57 30.59 15.60
N TYR A 12 -3.39 30.27 15.04
CA TYR A 12 -2.22 29.74 15.77
C TYR A 12 -0.96 29.90 14.90
N HIS A 13 -0.35 31.08 15.11
CA HIS A 13 1.07 31.43 15.10
C HIS A 13 2.09 30.67 14.21
N GLU A 14 2.70 31.48 13.33
CA GLU A 14 4.09 31.44 12.83
C GLU A 14 4.55 30.25 11.95
N ASP A 15 5.09 30.59 10.76
CA ASP A 15 5.86 29.75 9.82
C ASP A 15 5.25 28.43 9.26
N VAL A 16 4.53 28.53 8.13
CA VAL A 16 4.15 27.40 7.23
C VAL A 16 4.52 27.76 5.78
N ASN A 17 4.95 26.88 4.88
CA ASN A 17 6.23 26.19 4.80
C ASN A 17 6.38 24.79 5.41
N MET A 18 5.69 23.81 4.83
CA MET A 18 6.39 22.72 4.12
C MET A 18 6.26 22.90 2.61
N LYS A 19 6.49 24.14 2.20
CA LYS A 19 5.64 24.86 1.26
C LYS A 19 5.75 24.10 -0.06
N THR A 20 4.72 23.38 -0.48
CA THR A 20 3.39 23.96 -0.49
C THR A 20 2.22 22.98 -0.33
N ILE A 21 2.07 22.11 0.69
CA ILE A 21 2.87 21.07 1.37
C ILE A 21 2.73 19.70 0.72
N PHE A 22 1.73 19.63 -0.12
CA PHE A 22 1.63 18.74 -1.24
C PHE A 22 1.85 19.55 -2.54
N ASP A 23 1.58 20.86 -2.51
CA ASP A 23 1.56 21.81 -3.63
C ASP A 23 0.66 21.32 -4.74
N GLU A 24 -0.53 20.95 -4.24
CA GLU A 24 -1.45 19.95 -4.74
C GLU A 24 -1.04 18.53 -4.29
N LEU A 25 -1.94 17.67 -3.82
CA LEU A 25 -1.72 16.23 -3.85
C LEU A 25 -1.50 15.77 -5.33
N TRP A 26 -0.34 16.07 -5.93
CA TRP A 26 -0.17 16.99 -7.08
C TRP A 26 -1.02 16.69 -8.30
N HIS A 27 -2.18 17.36 -8.40
CA HIS A 27 -3.39 16.98 -9.14
C HIS A 27 -4.45 16.14 -8.38
N ILE A 28 -4.84 16.52 -7.16
CA ILE A 28 -6.28 16.43 -6.80
C ILE A 28 -7.11 17.37 -7.72
N ALA A 29 -6.47 18.43 -8.26
CA ALA A 29 -7.08 19.55 -8.97
C ALA A 29 -7.19 19.44 -10.51
N LYS A 30 -6.74 18.37 -11.17
CA LYS A 30 -7.14 18.10 -12.57
C LYS A 30 -8.43 17.30 -12.69
N TYR A 31 -9.01 16.87 -11.56
CA TYR A 31 -10.18 16.03 -11.56
C TYR A 31 -11.33 16.48 -10.66
N PRO A 32 -12.48 16.89 -11.24
CA PRO A 32 -13.64 17.43 -10.52
C PRO A 32 -14.47 16.32 -9.83
N GLY A 33 -13.83 15.47 -9.04
CA GLY A 33 -14.50 14.41 -8.27
C GLY A 33 -13.87 14.07 -6.92
N ALA A 34 -12.71 14.67 -6.60
CA ALA A 34 -12.05 14.56 -5.30
C ALA A 34 -12.32 15.78 -4.41
N GLU A 35 -13.51 16.38 -4.56
CA GLU A 35 -14.01 17.33 -3.56
C GLU A 35 -14.14 16.56 -2.24
N HIS A 36 -13.37 16.99 -1.25
CA HIS A 36 -13.44 16.44 0.10
C HIS A 36 -14.90 16.47 0.56
N ARG A 37 -15.50 15.27 0.68
CA ARG A 37 -16.67 15.10 1.53
C ARG A 37 -16.22 15.31 2.97
N ASP A 38 -17.15 15.60 3.86
CA ASP A 38 -16.82 15.64 5.28
C ASP A 38 -16.23 14.29 5.72
N ARG A 39 -15.38 14.30 6.75
CA ARG A 39 -14.60 13.11 7.16
C ARG A 39 -15.49 11.96 7.62
N GLU A 40 -16.69 12.25 8.11
CA GLU A 40 -17.63 11.23 8.55
C GLU A 40 -18.18 10.48 7.33
N THR A 41 -18.57 11.22 6.29
CA THR A 41 -18.99 10.62 5.02
C THR A 41 -17.88 9.76 4.40
N ASP A 42 -16.63 10.23 4.39
CA ASP A 42 -15.52 9.42 3.86
C ASP A 42 -15.28 8.13 4.67
N LEU A 43 -15.49 8.18 5.99
CA LEU A 43 -15.40 7.00 6.85
C LEU A 43 -16.56 6.01 6.61
N VAL A 44 -17.77 6.50 6.34
CA VAL A 44 -18.91 5.65 5.93
C VAL A 44 -18.58 4.95 4.60
N LEU A 45 -18.12 5.71 3.60
CA LEU A 45 -17.73 5.16 2.30
C LEU A 45 -16.57 4.15 2.42
N PHE A 46 -15.67 4.33 3.37
CA PHE A 46 -14.63 3.36 3.70
C PHE A 46 -15.23 2.01 4.15
N PHE A 47 -16.20 2.01 5.05
CA PHE A 47 -16.85 0.77 5.46
C PHE A 47 -17.69 0.14 4.34
N GLU A 48 -18.37 0.96 3.52
CA GLU A 48 -19.12 0.48 2.36
C GLU A 48 -18.21 -0.21 1.33
N GLY A 49 -17.09 0.43 0.98
CA GLY A 49 -16.09 -0.16 0.08
C GLY A 49 -15.49 -1.45 0.64
N ALA A 50 -15.23 -1.50 1.95
CA ALA A 50 -14.71 -2.69 2.62
C ALA A 50 -15.70 -3.86 2.57
N ALA A 51 -16.97 -3.60 2.89
CA ALA A 51 -18.02 -4.60 2.79
C ALA A 51 -18.17 -5.09 1.35
N LEU A 52 -18.21 -4.18 0.37
CA LEU A 52 -18.36 -4.54 -1.04
C LEU A 52 -17.23 -5.44 -1.53
N ALA A 53 -15.97 -5.06 -1.33
CA ALA A 53 -14.83 -5.85 -1.79
C ALA A 53 -14.78 -7.24 -1.13
N ALA A 54 -15.05 -7.33 0.17
CA ALA A 54 -15.09 -8.60 0.89
C ALA A 54 -16.20 -9.51 0.37
N LEU A 55 -17.42 -8.97 0.18
CA LEU A 55 -18.56 -9.72 -0.36
C LEU A 55 -18.32 -10.18 -1.80
N ILE A 56 -17.74 -9.34 -2.65
CA ILE A 56 -17.35 -9.72 -4.01
C ILE A 56 -16.33 -10.87 -3.98
N GLY A 57 -15.32 -10.80 -3.10
CA GLY A 57 -14.34 -11.88 -2.93
C GLY A 57 -14.99 -13.20 -2.50
N ILE A 58 -15.87 -13.16 -1.49
CA ILE A 58 -16.59 -14.35 -1.01
C ILE A 58 -17.50 -14.92 -2.11
N ALA A 59 -18.34 -14.08 -2.73
CA ALA A 59 -19.25 -14.50 -3.79
C ALA A 59 -18.49 -15.11 -4.98
N SER A 60 -17.39 -14.47 -5.40
CA SER A 60 -16.54 -14.98 -6.49
C SER A 60 -15.91 -16.32 -6.13
N HIS A 61 -15.48 -16.51 -4.87
CA HIS A 61 -14.95 -17.78 -4.39
C HIS A 61 -16.01 -18.88 -4.48
N VAL A 62 -17.22 -18.63 -3.95
CA VAL A 62 -18.31 -19.60 -3.92
C VAL A 62 -18.75 -19.98 -5.34
N ILE A 63 -19.01 -18.98 -6.20
CA ILE A 63 -19.47 -19.19 -7.57
C ILE A 63 -18.41 -19.93 -8.39
N TYR A 64 -17.16 -19.45 -8.38
CA TYR A 64 -16.10 -20.07 -9.18
C TYR A 64 -15.72 -21.46 -8.67
N GLY A 65 -15.73 -21.66 -7.35
CA GLY A 65 -15.51 -22.96 -6.73
C GLY A 65 -16.58 -23.99 -7.13
N ALA A 66 -17.85 -23.58 -7.11
CA ALA A 66 -18.97 -24.43 -7.53
C ALA A 66 -18.91 -24.80 -9.02
N LEU A 67 -18.52 -23.85 -9.88
CA LEU A 67 -18.47 -24.06 -11.33
C LEU A 67 -17.29 -24.90 -11.81
N THR A 68 -16.12 -24.78 -11.17
CA THR A 68 -14.86 -25.30 -11.76
C THR A 68 -14.24 -26.49 -11.06
N LYS A 69 -14.65 -26.81 -9.82
CA LYS A 69 -14.08 -27.88 -8.97
C LYS A 69 -12.53 -27.84 -8.90
N LYS A 70 -11.93 -26.65 -9.07
CA LYS A 70 -10.49 -26.43 -8.94
C LYS A 70 -10.06 -26.50 -7.48
N ASP A 71 -8.76 -26.63 -7.24
CA ASP A 71 -8.20 -26.57 -5.89
C ASP A 71 -8.46 -25.21 -5.23
N VAL A 72 -8.55 -25.20 -3.89
CA VAL A 72 -8.87 -24.00 -3.09
C VAL A 72 -7.95 -22.84 -3.41
N LYS A 73 -6.66 -23.08 -3.68
CA LYS A 73 -5.71 -22.03 -4.01
C LYS A 73 -6.03 -21.38 -5.35
N THR A 74 -6.35 -22.16 -6.38
CA THR A 74 -6.78 -21.63 -7.68
C THR A 74 -8.10 -20.85 -7.56
N VAL A 75 -9.07 -21.37 -6.80
CA VAL A 75 -10.36 -20.69 -6.57
C VAL A 75 -10.17 -19.37 -5.83
N SER A 76 -9.37 -19.37 -4.77
CA SER A 76 -9.07 -18.16 -3.99
C SER A 76 -8.30 -17.14 -4.83
N SER A 77 -7.38 -17.60 -5.69
CA SER A 77 -6.65 -16.72 -6.60
C SER A 77 -7.61 -16.03 -7.56
N PHE A 78 -8.52 -16.79 -8.19
CA PHE A 78 -9.55 -16.20 -9.06
C PHE A 78 -10.43 -15.21 -8.29
N ALA A 79 -10.89 -15.59 -7.10
CA ALA A 79 -11.73 -14.75 -6.27
C ALA A 79 -11.05 -13.44 -5.83
N MET A 80 -9.73 -13.44 -5.60
CA MET A 80 -8.96 -12.21 -5.37
C MET A 80 -8.78 -11.37 -6.64
N MET A 81 -8.79 -11.99 -7.83
CA MET A 81 -8.68 -11.23 -9.08
C MET A 81 -9.85 -10.30 -9.31
N VAL A 82 -11.07 -10.70 -8.92
CA VAL A 82 -12.28 -9.91 -9.16
C VAL A 82 -12.22 -8.54 -8.47
N PRO A 83 -12.03 -8.44 -7.14
CA PRO A 83 -11.80 -7.15 -6.48
C PRO A 83 -10.46 -6.53 -6.88
N ALA A 84 -9.40 -7.32 -7.17
CA ALA A 84 -8.14 -6.76 -7.68
C ALA A 84 -8.28 -6.07 -9.06
N GLY A 85 -9.28 -6.48 -9.84
CA GLY A 85 -9.63 -5.87 -11.12
C GLY A 85 -10.01 -4.40 -10.97
N TYR A 86 -10.66 -4.03 -9.87
CA TYR A 86 -10.95 -2.63 -9.56
C TYR A 86 -9.67 -1.79 -9.48
N PHE A 87 -8.65 -2.26 -8.73
CA PHE A 87 -7.38 -1.56 -8.61
C PHE A 87 -6.58 -1.55 -9.91
N LEU A 88 -6.65 -2.64 -10.70
CA LEU A 88 -6.03 -2.68 -12.01
C LEU A 88 -6.67 -1.64 -12.95
N LEU A 89 -8.01 -1.58 -13.00
CA LEU A 89 -8.72 -0.61 -13.82
C LEU A 89 -8.46 0.82 -13.36
N ASN A 90 -8.44 1.06 -12.05
CA ASN A 90 -8.07 2.36 -11.48
C ASN A 90 -6.66 2.74 -11.91
N TRP A 91 -5.69 1.83 -11.77
CA TRP A 91 -4.32 2.07 -12.20
C TRP A 91 -4.20 2.35 -13.70
N LEU A 92 -4.89 1.57 -14.54
CA LEU A 92 -4.91 1.79 -16.00
C LEU A 92 -5.55 3.13 -16.36
N ARG A 93 -6.66 3.49 -15.72
CA ARG A 93 -7.31 4.79 -15.90
C ARG A 93 -6.40 5.93 -15.48
N MET A 94 -5.64 5.74 -14.41
CA MET A 94 -4.67 6.73 -13.95
C MET A 94 -3.48 6.89 -14.87
N PHE A 95 -3.02 5.81 -15.49
CA PHE A 95 -1.82 5.80 -16.31
C PHE A 95 -2.07 6.09 -17.79
N LEU A 96 -3.21 5.66 -18.32
CA LEU A 96 -3.56 5.75 -19.75
C LEU A 96 -4.78 6.61 -20.02
N GLY A 97 -5.60 6.86 -19.00
CA GLY A 97 -6.87 7.55 -19.13
C GLY A 97 -6.75 9.02 -18.79
N ASP A 98 -7.86 9.57 -18.29
CA ASP A 98 -7.89 10.93 -17.82
C ASP A 98 -6.93 11.06 -16.61
N GLY A 99 -6.99 10.16 -15.63
CA GLY A 99 -6.27 10.32 -14.37
C GLY A 99 -7.22 10.41 -13.17
N ARG A 100 -8.52 10.21 -13.40
CA ARG A 100 -9.53 10.10 -12.34
C ARG A 100 -9.47 8.73 -11.70
N TYR A 101 -9.73 8.73 -10.40
CA TYR A 101 -10.19 7.55 -9.67
C TYR A 101 -11.66 7.27 -9.98
N PHE A 102 -12.10 6.01 -9.86
CA PHE A 102 -13.51 5.67 -10.04
C PHE A 102 -14.40 6.14 -8.86
N ALA A 103 -13.82 6.31 -7.67
CA ALA A 103 -14.57 6.60 -6.45
C ALA A 103 -13.81 7.58 -5.54
N SER A 104 -14.45 7.94 -4.41
CA SER A 104 -13.79 8.72 -3.37
C SER A 104 -12.65 7.93 -2.72
N LEU A 105 -11.73 8.65 -2.10
CA LEU A 105 -10.59 8.02 -1.43
C LEU A 105 -11.02 7.18 -0.22
N GLY A 106 -12.07 7.59 0.49
CA GLY A 106 -12.70 6.77 1.52
C GLY A 106 -13.12 5.41 0.96
N PHE A 107 -13.87 5.40 -0.14
CA PHE A 107 -14.32 4.16 -0.79
C PHE A 107 -13.15 3.29 -1.28
N GLU A 108 -12.10 3.87 -1.86
CA GLU A 108 -10.94 3.12 -2.36
C GLU A 108 -10.12 2.47 -1.24
N ALA A 109 -9.88 3.22 -0.16
CA ALA A 109 -9.26 2.69 1.04
C ALA A 109 -10.12 1.57 1.65
N GLY A 110 -11.45 1.73 1.59
CA GLY A 110 -12.42 0.70 1.93
C GLY A 110 -12.25 -0.56 1.10
N MET A 111 -12.28 -0.45 -0.24
CA MET A 111 -12.05 -1.57 -1.15
C MET A 111 -10.74 -2.30 -0.85
N CYS A 112 -9.69 -1.56 -0.49
CA CYS A 112 -8.39 -2.12 -0.11
C CYS A 112 -8.52 -2.94 1.18
N MET A 113 -9.15 -2.38 2.22
CA MET A 113 -9.45 -3.11 3.45
C MET A 113 -10.26 -4.39 3.17
N GLY A 114 -11.32 -4.31 2.36
CA GLY A 114 -12.16 -5.48 2.08
C GLY A 114 -11.43 -6.60 1.35
N LEU A 115 -10.55 -6.26 0.41
CA LEU A 115 -9.64 -7.22 -0.22
C LEU A 115 -8.74 -7.90 0.81
N GLU A 116 -8.13 -7.12 1.70
CA GLU A 116 -7.23 -7.62 2.74
C GLU A 116 -7.95 -8.49 3.77
N VAL A 117 -9.18 -8.14 4.17
CA VAL A 117 -10.02 -8.97 5.04
C VAL A 117 -10.30 -10.33 4.39
N TYR A 118 -10.66 -10.33 3.11
CA TYR A 118 -10.87 -11.57 2.37
C TYR A 118 -9.58 -12.41 2.30
N THR A 119 -8.47 -11.79 1.89
CA THR A 119 -7.19 -12.49 1.77
C THR A 119 -6.70 -13.03 3.11
N PHE A 120 -6.81 -12.25 4.18
CA PHE A 120 -6.46 -12.67 5.54
C PHE A 120 -7.31 -13.85 6.00
N THR A 121 -8.61 -13.83 5.72
CA THR A 121 -9.50 -14.98 5.99
C THR A 121 -9.03 -16.23 5.26
N MET A 122 -8.63 -16.11 3.99
CA MET A 122 -8.10 -17.26 3.23
C MET A 122 -6.75 -17.76 3.77
N GLU A 123 -5.88 -16.88 4.26
CA GLU A 123 -4.64 -17.30 4.92
C GLU A 123 -4.92 -18.06 6.23
N LEU A 124 -5.94 -17.67 7.01
CA LEU A 124 -6.36 -18.43 8.18
C LEU A 124 -6.87 -19.82 7.78
N VAL A 125 -7.61 -19.93 6.69
CA VAL A 125 -8.04 -21.23 6.14
C VAL A 125 -6.83 -22.06 5.70
N TYR A 126 -5.82 -21.49 5.06
CA TYR A 126 -4.60 -22.22 4.71
C TYR A 126 -3.80 -22.66 5.94
N LEU A 127 -3.72 -21.81 6.96
CA LEU A 127 -3.07 -22.11 8.23
C LEU A 127 -3.77 -23.27 8.94
N TYR A 128 -5.11 -23.26 9.00
CA TYR A 128 -5.91 -24.36 9.53
C TYR A 128 -5.65 -25.69 8.81
N ASN A 129 -5.39 -25.63 7.50
CA ASN A 129 -5.03 -26.78 6.67
C ASN A 129 -3.53 -27.12 6.67
N GLY A 130 -2.73 -26.54 7.59
CA GLY A 130 -1.32 -26.89 7.78
C GLY A 130 -0.34 -26.23 6.80
N VAL A 131 -0.76 -25.23 6.02
CA VAL A 131 0.10 -24.49 5.08
C VAL A 131 0.47 -23.14 5.68
N PHE A 132 1.75 -22.94 6.04
CA PHE A 132 2.20 -21.69 6.65
C PHE A 132 3.22 -20.93 5.79
N ARG A 133 2.90 -19.68 5.44
CA ARG A 133 3.77 -18.73 4.72
C ARG A 133 4.05 -17.50 5.60
N LYS A 134 5.16 -17.53 6.34
CA LYS A 134 5.47 -16.54 7.40
C LYS A 134 5.56 -15.11 6.88
N ASP A 135 6.22 -14.94 5.73
CA ASP A 135 6.43 -13.67 5.04
C ASP A 135 5.11 -13.07 4.54
N TYR A 136 4.19 -13.91 4.11
CA TYR A 136 2.89 -13.52 3.61
C TYR A 136 1.92 -13.13 4.75
N MET A 137 1.95 -13.85 5.88
CA MET A 137 1.10 -13.54 7.04
C MET A 137 1.50 -12.23 7.72
N LEU A 138 2.79 -11.93 7.84
CA LEU A 138 3.26 -10.65 8.40
C LEU A 138 2.77 -9.46 7.55
N HIS A 139 2.80 -9.59 6.22
CA HIS A 139 2.31 -8.56 5.31
C HIS A 139 0.82 -8.25 5.53
N HIS A 140 -0.03 -9.28 5.55
CA HIS A 140 -1.47 -9.09 5.75
C HIS A 140 -1.82 -8.61 7.16
N LEU A 141 -1.06 -9.00 8.19
CA LEU A 141 -1.20 -8.42 9.53
C LEU A 141 -0.91 -6.91 9.53
N LEU A 142 0.13 -6.46 8.83
CA LEU A 142 0.44 -5.04 8.67
C LEU A 142 -0.68 -4.31 7.91
N CYS A 143 -1.22 -4.91 6.84
CA CYS A 143 -2.36 -4.35 6.10
C CYS A 143 -3.61 -4.23 6.99
N MET A 144 -3.94 -5.25 7.79
CA MET A 144 -5.06 -5.23 8.72
C MET A 144 -4.88 -4.19 9.82
N PHE A 145 -3.67 -4.06 10.39
CA PHE A 145 -3.34 -2.99 11.33
C PHE A 145 -3.57 -1.61 10.69
N PHE A 146 -3.17 -1.44 9.43
CA PHE A 146 -3.37 -0.21 8.66
C PHE A 146 -4.86 0.18 8.55
N SER A 147 -5.69 -0.80 8.19
CA SER A 147 -7.14 -0.61 8.03
C SER A 147 -7.82 -0.27 9.35
N VAL A 148 -7.47 -0.98 10.43
CA VAL A 148 -8.06 -0.73 11.76
C VAL A 148 -7.60 0.61 12.34
N ALA A 149 -6.30 0.93 12.23
CA ALA A 149 -5.78 2.23 12.64
C ALA A 149 -6.47 3.37 11.87
N THR A 150 -6.73 3.14 10.57
CA THR A 150 -7.47 4.10 9.75
C THR A 150 -8.87 4.32 10.30
N ALA A 151 -9.66 3.25 10.41
CA ALA A 151 -11.03 3.33 10.92
C ALA A 151 -11.14 3.96 12.31
N TYR A 152 -10.17 3.69 13.19
CA TYR A 152 -10.21 4.15 14.58
C TYR A 152 -9.81 5.62 14.74
N ALA A 153 -8.76 6.06 14.05
CA ALA A 153 -8.15 7.37 14.30
C ALA A 153 -8.54 8.45 13.28
N TRP A 154 -9.21 8.11 12.17
CA TRP A 154 -9.56 9.03 11.08
C TRP A 154 -10.19 10.35 11.54
N LEU A 155 -11.19 10.28 12.42
CA LEU A 155 -11.92 11.46 12.91
C LEU A 155 -11.15 12.26 13.98
N ARG A 156 -10.05 11.71 14.50
CA ARG A 156 -9.32 12.24 15.67
C ARG A 156 -7.97 12.82 15.33
N ILE A 157 -7.49 12.62 14.11
CA ILE A 157 -6.19 13.12 13.68
C ILE A 157 -6.26 14.57 13.16
N PRO A 158 -5.21 15.37 13.39
CA PRO A 158 -5.13 16.72 12.84
C PRO A 158 -5.17 16.72 11.31
N ASP A 159 -5.70 17.79 10.71
CA ASP A 159 -5.87 17.96 9.26
C ASP A 159 -4.57 17.74 8.48
N LEU A 160 -3.46 18.22 9.02
CA LEU A 160 -2.15 18.02 8.43
C LEU A 160 -1.77 16.53 8.35
N ASP A 161 -2.11 15.74 9.37
CA ASP A 161 -1.85 14.30 9.41
C ASP A 161 -2.81 13.52 8.48
N VAL A 162 -4.04 13.99 8.28
CA VAL A 162 -4.99 13.41 7.31
C VAL A 162 -4.41 13.42 5.90
N ALA A 163 -3.77 14.52 5.50
CA ALA A 163 -3.16 14.62 4.18
C ALA A 163 -2.09 13.53 3.94
N TYR A 164 -1.33 13.16 4.98
CA TYR A 164 -0.39 12.04 4.92
C TYR A 164 -1.09 10.69 4.78
N TRP A 165 -2.19 10.50 5.49
CA TRP A 165 -2.93 9.23 5.40
C TRP A 165 -3.52 9.02 4.01
N LEU A 166 -4.07 10.08 3.40
CA LEU A 166 -4.55 10.05 2.02
C LEU A 166 -3.44 9.65 1.04
N PHE A 167 -2.23 10.19 1.24
CA PHE A 167 -1.06 9.84 0.47
C PHE A 167 -0.69 8.35 0.59
N VAL A 168 -0.70 7.80 1.80
CA VAL A 168 -0.38 6.38 1.99
C VAL A 168 -1.46 5.46 1.38
N TRP A 169 -2.74 5.79 1.54
CA TRP A 169 -3.82 5.01 0.95
C TRP A 169 -3.76 4.95 -0.58
N ARG A 170 -3.42 6.08 -1.22
CA ARG A 170 -3.18 6.12 -2.67
C ARG A 170 -2.01 5.22 -3.07
N SER A 171 -0.91 5.28 -2.34
CA SER A 171 0.24 4.40 -2.56
C SER A 171 -0.16 2.92 -2.52
N ASN A 172 -0.98 2.52 -1.55
CA ASN A 172 -1.47 1.15 -1.41
C ASN A 172 -2.35 0.74 -2.59
N CYS A 173 -3.30 1.58 -3.00
CA CYS A 173 -4.19 1.30 -4.15
C CYS A 173 -3.39 1.04 -5.44
N PHE A 174 -2.32 1.79 -5.69
CA PHE A 174 -1.44 1.54 -6.83
C PHE A 174 -0.74 0.19 -6.78
N MET A 175 -0.22 -0.19 -5.60
CA MET A 175 0.46 -1.47 -5.44
C MET A 175 -0.47 -2.67 -5.66
N LEU A 176 -1.75 -2.51 -5.34
CA LEU A 176 -2.78 -3.53 -5.53
C LEU A 176 -3.13 -3.77 -7.01
N GLY A 177 -2.86 -2.83 -7.92
CA GLY A 177 -3.06 -3.05 -9.36
C GLY A 177 -2.31 -4.28 -9.89
N ALA A 178 -1.11 -4.56 -9.35
CA ALA A 178 -0.34 -5.75 -9.71
C ALA A 178 -0.93 -7.06 -9.17
N ASN A 179 -1.84 -7.02 -8.19
CA ASN A 179 -2.42 -8.22 -7.59
C ASN A 179 -3.33 -8.98 -8.56
N PHE A 180 -3.92 -8.28 -9.54
CA PHE A 180 -4.69 -8.95 -10.58
C PHE A 180 -3.82 -9.97 -11.32
N PHE A 181 -2.66 -9.54 -11.83
CA PHE A 181 -1.75 -10.43 -12.56
C PHE A 181 -1.04 -11.43 -11.65
N ALA A 182 -0.77 -11.06 -10.39
CA ALA A 182 -0.21 -11.96 -9.38
C ALA A 182 -1.09 -13.18 -9.11
N ASN A 183 -2.41 -13.00 -9.20
CA ASN A 183 -3.39 -14.08 -9.09
C ASN A 183 -3.68 -14.76 -10.43
N ALA A 184 -3.75 -14.00 -11.53
CA ALA A 184 -3.97 -14.53 -12.88
C ALA A 184 -2.95 -15.61 -13.26
N ARG A 185 -1.69 -15.43 -12.88
CA ARG A 185 -0.64 -16.42 -13.17
C ARG A 185 -0.83 -17.75 -12.42
N LEU A 186 -1.55 -17.75 -11.29
CA LEU A 186 -1.88 -18.97 -10.54
C LEU A 186 -3.06 -19.72 -11.18
N VAL A 187 -3.97 -18.99 -11.82
CA VAL A 187 -5.15 -19.54 -12.52
C VAL A 187 -4.77 -20.10 -13.90
N TRP A 188 -4.12 -19.31 -14.76
CA TRP A 188 -3.88 -19.70 -16.16
C TRP A 188 -2.47 -20.18 -16.48
N LYS A 189 -1.51 -20.05 -15.54
CA LYS A 189 -0.15 -20.62 -15.58
C LYS A 189 0.54 -20.56 -16.96
N ASN A 190 0.47 -19.43 -17.65
CA ASN A 190 1.06 -19.27 -18.99
C ASN A 190 2.12 -18.16 -19.03
N ASN A 191 2.91 -18.09 -20.11
CA ASN A 191 4.01 -17.12 -20.21
C ASN A 191 3.52 -15.68 -20.24
N VAL A 192 2.38 -15.42 -20.87
CA VAL A 192 1.79 -14.08 -20.98
C VAL A 192 1.42 -13.53 -19.60
N THR A 193 0.70 -14.30 -18.79
CA THR A 193 0.30 -13.90 -17.43
C THR A 193 1.50 -13.77 -16.49
N ASN A 194 2.52 -14.60 -16.65
CA ASN A 194 3.77 -14.48 -15.88
C ASN A 194 4.56 -13.21 -16.26
N LEU A 195 4.60 -12.85 -17.54
CA LEU A 195 5.26 -11.62 -18.00
C LEU A 195 4.46 -10.39 -17.55
N ALA A 196 3.14 -10.38 -17.73
CA ALA A 196 2.26 -9.31 -17.27
C ALA A 196 2.36 -9.11 -15.75
N PHE A 197 2.45 -10.20 -14.98
CA PHE A 197 2.76 -10.13 -13.56
C PHE A 197 4.13 -9.48 -13.31
N ALA A 198 5.21 -9.95 -13.96
CA ALA A 198 6.53 -9.40 -13.71
C ALA A 198 6.62 -7.89 -14.03
N VAL A 199 6.04 -7.47 -15.16
CA VAL A 199 6.00 -6.05 -15.57
C VAL A 199 5.15 -5.24 -14.60
N SER A 200 3.90 -5.63 -14.35
CA SER A 200 3.02 -4.90 -13.44
C SER A 200 3.58 -4.84 -12.03
N PHE A 201 4.20 -5.91 -11.53
CA PHE A 201 4.80 -5.95 -10.21
C PHE A 201 5.94 -4.94 -10.08
N VAL A 202 6.84 -4.85 -11.07
CA VAL A 202 7.92 -3.87 -11.05
C VAL A 202 7.40 -2.44 -11.22
N VAL A 203 6.46 -2.20 -12.15
CA VAL A 203 5.94 -0.85 -12.37
C VAL A 203 5.14 -0.35 -11.16
N CYS A 204 4.16 -1.13 -10.69
CA CYS A 204 3.29 -0.72 -9.58
C CYS A 204 4.03 -0.67 -8.23
N ARG A 205 4.94 -1.62 -7.96
CA ARG A 205 5.56 -1.76 -6.62
C ARG A 205 6.98 -1.22 -6.52
N VAL A 206 7.64 -0.87 -7.62
CA VAL A 206 8.97 -0.23 -7.61
C VAL A 206 8.88 1.17 -8.19
N TYR A 207 8.56 1.30 -9.49
CA TYR A 207 8.61 2.60 -10.18
C TYR A 207 7.68 3.62 -9.52
N ASN A 208 6.43 3.23 -9.28
CA ASN A 208 5.45 4.10 -8.62
C ASN A 208 5.74 4.31 -7.12
N GLN A 209 6.65 3.55 -6.50
CA GLN A 209 7.00 3.70 -5.08
C GLN A 209 8.28 4.53 -4.85
N ILE A 210 9.12 4.72 -5.88
CA ILE A 210 10.38 5.48 -5.76
C ILE A 210 10.19 6.91 -5.23
N PRO A 211 9.21 7.70 -5.73
CA PRO A 211 8.98 9.05 -5.19
C PRO A 211 8.65 9.01 -3.68
N PHE A 212 7.90 8.00 -3.26
CA PHE A 212 7.45 7.80 -1.88
C PHE A 212 8.61 7.44 -0.95
N ALA A 213 9.44 6.46 -1.36
CA ALA A 213 10.60 6.02 -0.59
C ALA A 213 11.66 7.13 -0.43
N LYS A 214 11.86 7.94 -1.47
CA LYS A 214 12.79 9.08 -1.44
C LYS A 214 12.40 10.10 -0.36
N LEU A 215 11.13 10.48 -0.32
CA LEU A 215 10.61 11.47 0.64
C LEU A 215 10.68 10.94 2.07
N ALA A 216 10.17 9.72 2.32
CA ALA A 216 10.19 9.13 3.66
C ALA A 216 11.61 8.98 4.23
N THR A 217 12.58 8.64 3.39
CA THR A 217 14.00 8.55 3.80
C THR A 217 14.55 9.93 4.20
N GLN A 218 14.20 10.99 3.47
CA GLN A 218 14.62 12.36 3.79
C GLN A 218 14.08 12.81 5.15
N ASP A 219 12.81 12.53 5.44
CA ASP A 219 12.19 12.89 6.73
C ASP A 219 12.72 12.07 7.90
N PHE A 220 12.96 10.78 7.72
CA PHE A 220 13.57 9.93 8.74
C PHE A 220 14.98 10.42 9.11
N LEU A 221 15.81 10.73 8.11
CA LEU A 221 17.16 11.26 8.34
C LEU A 221 17.11 12.59 9.10
N ARG A 222 16.11 13.45 8.84
CA ARG A 222 15.89 14.68 9.60
C ARG A 222 15.61 14.39 11.07
N LEU A 223 14.67 13.52 11.38
CA LEU A 223 14.32 13.18 12.77
C LEU A 223 15.50 12.58 13.53
N LEU A 224 16.30 11.74 12.85
CA LEU A 224 17.50 11.16 13.43
C LEU A 224 18.56 12.24 13.70
N VAL A 225 18.82 13.13 12.75
CA VAL A 225 19.78 14.23 12.91
C VAL A 225 19.32 15.22 13.98
N ASP A 226 18.02 15.55 14.03
CA ASP A 226 17.46 16.47 15.03
C ASP A 226 17.46 15.88 16.45
N SER A 227 17.43 14.55 16.60
CA SER A 227 17.49 13.88 17.90
C SER A 227 18.92 13.60 18.39
N VAL A 228 19.91 13.62 17.50
CA VAL A 228 21.30 13.26 17.81
C VAL A 228 22.24 14.47 17.81
N LEU A 229 22.02 15.46 16.93
CA LEU A 229 22.90 16.62 16.80
C LEU A 229 22.29 17.87 17.41
N ASN A 230 23.13 18.67 18.07
CA ASN A 230 22.77 20.02 18.49
C ASN A 230 22.94 21.04 17.33
N ASP A 231 22.45 22.26 17.52
CA ASP A 231 22.37 23.25 16.44
C ASP A 231 23.74 23.76 15.96
N GLU A 232 24.79 23.66 16.79
CA GLU A 232 26.17 23.96 16.40
C GLU A 232 26.75 22.85 15.50
N GLN A 233 26.57 21.59 15.89
CA GLN A 233 27.02 20.43 15.11
C GLN A 233 26.34 20.37 13.73
N LYS A 234 25.05 20.72 13.64
CA LYS A 234 24.32 20.79 12.36
C LYS A 234 24.93 21.82 11.39
N LYS A 235 25.45 22.93 11.90
CA LYS A 235 26.11 23.97 11.09
C LYS A 235 27.48 23.51 10.58
N GLU A 236 28.24 22.77 11.38
CA GLU A 236 29.58 22.26 11.00
C GLU A 236 29.52 21.23 9.87
N VAL A 237 28.53 20.32 9.86
CA VAL A 237 28.37 19.34 8.75
C VAL A 237 27.77 19.95 7.48
N GLY A 238 27.65 21.28 7.40
CA GLY A 238 27.16 21.96 6.19
C GLY A 238 25.71 21.60 5.85
N TRP A 239 24.90 21.20 6.84
CA TRP A 239 23.50 20.82 6.62
C TRP A 239 22.65 22.05 6.26
N LYS A 240 22.66 22.40 4.96
CA LYS A 240 21.93 23.54 4.37
C LYS A 240 20.77 23.09 3.49
N VAL A 241 20.03 22.05 3.90
CA VAL A 241 18.78 21.74 3.21
C VAL A 241 17.75 22.78 3.66
N LYS A 242 17.40 23.74 2.80
CA LYS A 242 16.24 24.63 3.02
C LYS A 242 14.98 23.77 2.98
N MET A 243 14.52 23.31 4.15
CA MET A 243 13.32 22.50 4.31
C MET A 243 12.34 23.21 5.25
N GLY A 244 11.05 22.97 5.03
CA GLY A 244 9.97 23.57 5.81
C GLY A 244 10.00 23.24 7.30
N LYS A 245 9.54 24.17 8.13
CA LYS A 245 9.57 24.10 9.60
C LYS A 245 8.48 23.22 10.22
N ALA A 246 7.63 22.53 9.44
CA ALA A 246 6.54 21.75 10.04
C ALA A 246 7.08 20.48 10.74
N LYS A 247 6.64 20.28 11.99
CA LYS A 247 6.71 18.98 12.67
C LYS A 247 5.54 18.14 12.17
N LEU A 248 5.83 17.16 11.34
CA LEU A 248 4.87 16.12 10.98
C LEU A 248 4.77 15.09 12.09
N TRP A 249 3.59 14.46 12.18
CA TRP A 249 3.29 13.37 13.09
C TRP A 249 3.07 13.85 14.53
N LYS A 250 2.15 14.81 14.69
CA LYS A 250 1.65 15.16 16.02
C LYS A 250 0.89 13.97 16.65
N SER A 251 0.30 13.10 15.82
CA SER A 251 -0.35 11.88 16.27
C SER A 251 0.59 10.68 16.29
N HIS A 252 0.60 9.94 17.41
CA HIS A 252 1.27 8.64 17.51
C HIS A 252 0.71 7.62 16.51
N TRP A 253 -0.57 7.74 16.13
CA TRP A 253 -1.19 6.89 15.09
C TRP A 253 -0.55 7.11 13.73
N THR A 254 -0.30 8.37 13.35
CA THR A 254 0.39 8.70 12.09
C THR A 254 1.80 8.13 12.08
N THR A 255 2.52 8.23 13.21
CA THR A 255 3.88 7.65 13.32
C THR A 255 3.85 6.13 13.14
N ALA A 256 2.96 5.43 13.85
CA ALA A 256 2.84 3.97 13.75
C ALA A 256 2.47 3.52 12.33
N LEU A 257 1.56 4.25 11.68
CA LEU A 257 1.13 4.03 10.31
C LEU A 257 2.29 4.20 9.31
N VAL A 258 3.08 5.27 9.45
CA VAL A 258 4.25 5.50 8.59
C VAL A 258 5.30 4.39 8.75
N VAL A 259 5.58 3.95 9.98
CA VAL A 259 6.52 2.86 10.24
C VAL A 259 6.03 1.55 9.60
N ALA A 260 4.75 1.20 9.77
CA ALA A 260 4.16 0.02 9.15
C ALA A 260 4.24 0.07 7.62
N TRP A 261 3.93 1.23 7.02
CA TRP A 261 4.02 1.44 5.58
C TRP A 261 5.47 1.36 5.07
N ALA A 262 6.44 1.93 5.78
CA ALA A 262 7.86 1.84 5.41
C ALA A 262 8.33 0.38 5.38
N ILE A 263 7.93 -0.43 6.36
CA ILE A 263 8.20 -1.88 6.37
C ILE A 263 7.60 -2.56 5.14
N LEU A 264 6.34 -2.24 4.79
CA LEU A 264 5.68 -2.77 3.59
C LEU A 264 6.43 -2.40 2.31
N VAL A 265 6.90 -1.16 2.18
CA VAL A 265 7.69 -0.70 1.02
C VAL A 265 9.00 -1.49 0.91
N VAL A 266 9.72 -1.71 2.01
CA VAL A 266 10.96 -2.52 2.01
C VAL A 266 10.69 -3.96 1.59
N LEU A 267 9.61 -4.58 2.10
CA LEU A 267 9.19 -5.92 1.67
C LEU A 267 8.89 -5.97 0.16
N ASN A 268 8.23 -4.93 -0.36
CA ASN A 268 7.93 -4.80 -1.79
C ASN A 268 9.18 -4.67 -2.67
N PHE A 269 10.17 -3.87 -2.26
CA PHE A 269 11.45 -3.81 -2.97
C PHE A 269 12.17 -5.15 -2.94
N TYR A 270 12.20 -5.83 -1.80
CA TYR A 270 12.80 -7.15 -1.67
C TYR A 270 12.16 -8.18 -2.61
N TRP A 271 10.83 -8.26 -2.65
CA TRP A 271 10.12 -9.18 -3.55
C TRP A 271 10.32 -8.81 -5.02
N SER A 272 10.34 -7.52 -5.35
CA SER A 272 10.57 -7.05 -6.72
C SER A 272 11.96 -7.44 -7.20
N PHE A 273 12.97 -7.31 -6.34
CA PHE A 273 14.31 -7.81 -6.60
C PHE A 273 14.31 -9.31 -6.89
N LYS A 274 13.58 -10.12 -6.10
CA LYS A 274 13.44 -11.56 -6.36
C LYS A 274 12.77 -11.86 -7.71
N VAL A 275 11.74 -11.10 -8.09
CA VAL A 275 11.09 -11.24 -9.41
C VAL A 275 12.09 -10.93 -10.53
N CYS A 276 12.83 -9.82 -10.44
CA CYS A 276 13.86 -9.47 -11.42
C CYS A 276 14.96 -10.54 -11.52
N GLN A 277 15.42 -11.08 -10.38
CA GLN A 277 16.39 -12.18 -10.37
C GLN A 277 15.87 -13.41 -11.12
N VAL A 278 14.62 -13.83 -10.87
CA VAL A 278 14.00 -14.98 -11.53
C VAL A 278 13.84 -14.74 -13.04
N VAL A 279 13.42 -13.55 -13.45
CA VAL A 279 13.32 -13.17 -14.87
C VAL A 279 14.70 -13.21 -15.54
N PHE A 280 15.71 -12.60 -14.92
CA PHE A 280 17.08 -12.61 -15.43
C PHE A 280 17.62 -14.03 -15.60
N TRP A 281 17.43 -14.90 -14.62
CA TRP A 281 17.83 -16.32 -14.71
C TRP A 281 17.13 -17.05 -15.84
N LYS A 282 15.82 -16.84 -16.02
CA LYS A 282 15.07 -17.43 -17.14
C LYS A 282 15.58 -16.94 -18.50
N LEU A 283 15.87 -15.64 -18.64
CA LEU A 283 16.35 -15.06 -19.89
C LEU A 283 17.79 -15.46 -20.24
N THR A 284 18.64 -15.63 -19.23
CA THR A 284 20.08 -15.94 -19.43
C THR A 284 20.40 -17.43 -19.35
N GLY A 285 19.41 -18.29 -19.08
CA GLY A 285 19.62 -19.73 -18.83
C GLY A 285 20.42 -20.04 -17.55
N LYS A 286 20.75 -19.03 -16.73
CA LYS A 286 21.47 -19.21 -15.47
C LYS A 286 20.54 -19.87 -14.45
N LYS A 287 21.03 -20.90 -13.75
CA LYS A 287 20.29 -21.52 -12.63
C LYS A 287 20.47 -20.70 -11.35
N ARG A 288 19.47 -20.73 -10.48
CA ARG A 288 19.57 -20.20 -9.11
C ARG A 288 20.79 -20.85 -8.43
N PRO A 289 21.66 -20.09 -7.73
CA PRO A 289 22.70 -20.69 -6.92
C PRO A 289 22.05 -21.64 -5.91
N GLU A 290 22.35 -22.93 -5.99
CA GLU A 290 21.93 -23.87 -4.96
C GLU A 290 22.55 -23.39 -3.65
N GLY A 291 21.72 -22.99 -2.69
CA GLY A 291 22.20 -22.50 -1.41
C GLY A 291 23.08 -23.56 -0.76
N GLY A 292 24.31 -23.18 -0.43
CA GLY A 292 25.24 -24.01 0.32
C GLY A 292 24.65 -24.38 1.67
N ASN A 293 24.00 -25.54 1.73
CA ASN A 293 23.74 -26.25 2.97
C ASN A 293 23.61 -27.75 2.67
N LYS A 294 24.69 -28.33 2.14
CA LYS A 294 25.02 -29.73 2.42
C LYS A 294 26.12 -29.69 3.47
N SER A 295 25.73 -29.68 4.74
CA SER A 295 26.67 -30.04 5.79
C SER A 295 27.17 -31.46 5.46
N SER A 296 28.48 -31.51 5.27
CA SER A 296 29.27 -32.71 5.09
C SER A 296 29.12 -33.61 6.31
N LYS A 297 28.12 -34.50 6.33
CA LYS A 297 28.30 -35.76 7.07
C LYS A 297 29.27 -36.63 6.28
N LYS A 298 30.56 -36.39 6.51
CA LYS A 298 31.61 -37.39 6.32
C LYS A 298 31.13 -38.67 7.01
N LYS A 299 30.96 -39.74 6.24
CA LYS A 299 31.04 -41.10 6.78
C LYS A 299 32.49 -41.27 7.23
N SER A 300 32.73 -41.29 8.54
CA SER A 300 33.92 -41.93 9.08
C SER A 300 33.67 -43.43 9.02
N SER A 301 34.48 -44.08 8.18
CA SER A 301 34.90 -45.47 8.30
C SER A 301 35.37 -45.81 9.71
#